data_AF-A0A6I5RBH7-F1
#
_entry.id   AF-A0A6I5RBH7-F1
#
_cell.length_a   1.000
_cell.length_b   1.000
_cell.length_c   1.000
_cell.angle_alpha   90.00
_cell.angle_beta   90.00
_cell.angle_gamma   90.00
#
_symmetry.space_group_name_H-M   'P 1'
#
loop_
_entity.id
_entity.type
_entity.pdbx_description
1 polymer ?
#
loop_
_entity_poly.entity_id
_entity_poly.type
_entity_poly.pdbx_seq_one_letter_code
_entity_poly.pdbx_strand_id
1 'polypeptide(L)'
;MTQRRRFTLMSRPFDYQTPSAAPQRPLKRTFGSYFNRMLWRSLMQYATQHHYWMRAAAIAYGLLFFLLLSALALLAAASLSPEFQDLVMAGFNQWSPRSLETVSRLITQTATEWQPSHRWLLLSISSGLALGLWLKIVGSAQQSLQPPNPREPAPAISIRQRLSTVLLALVSALLTMLAYGLVFIALPTGIEGAISDAPIWNTGRHLMAQALRWSLALSTMSLMFGVFYRGSLRFAANSQPILPGTMLATLMWAALSVLLKVHVSSWPNHHWLYSVISTVTLLLLTLYCSTCGLLLGGRFSLLMNVHFPDLRSRSQTVAIPPPPSFESFTIHRGSDKRL
;
A
#
# COMPACT_ATOMS: atom_id res chain seq x y z
N MET A 1 -65.68 3.81 -4.01
CA MET A 1 -64.78 2.87 -3.29
C MET A 1 -63.77 2.37 -4.32
N THR A 2 -62.45 2.56 -4.26
CA THR A 2 -61.55 2.71 -3.12
C THR A 2 -60.26 3.36 -3.63
N GLN A 3 -59.82 4.43 -2.98
CA GLN A 3 -58.54 5.12 -3.21
C GLN A 3 -57.36 4.18 -2.89
N ARG A 4 -56.42 4.00 -3.81
CA ARG A 4 -55.05 3.59 -3.48
C ARG A 4 -54.09 4.72 -3.84
N ARG A 5 -53.73 5.50 -2.82
CA ARG A 5 -52.63 6.47 -2.88
C ARG A 5 -51.32 5.71 -3.13
N ARG A 6 -50.74 5.85 -4.33
CA ARG A 6 -49.31 5.58 -4.52
C ARG A 6 -48.54 6.74 -3.92
N PHE A 7 -47.83 6.49 -2.84
CA PHE A 7 -46.76 7.37 -2.37
C PHE A 7 -45.64 7.34 -3.42
N THR A 8 -45.63 8.33 -4.30
CA THR A 8 -44.47 8.70 -5.09
C THR A 8 -43.46 9.31 -4.14
N LEU A 9 -42.49 8.51 -3.69
CA LEU A 9 -41.25 9.03 -3.13
C LEU A 9 -40.58 9.87 -4.22
N MET A 10 -40.74 11.18 -4.10
CA MET A 10 -40.10 12.18 -4.92
C MET A 10 -38.59 12.09 -4.63
N SER A 11 -37.91 11.19 -5.33
CA SER A 11 -36.46 11.19 -5.43
C SER A 11 -36.06 12.45 -6.19
N ARG A 12 -35.94 13.55 -5.45
CA ARG A 12 -35.23 14.73 -5.96
C ARG A 12 -33.86 14.24 -6.41
N PRO A 13 -33.47 14.41 -7.69
CA PRO A 13 -32.07 14.31 -8.03
C PRO A 13 -31.38 15.38 -7.16
N PHE A 14 -30.54 14.94 -6.24
CA PHE A 14 -29.62 15.86 -5.58
C PHE A 14 -28.72 16.38 -6.70
N ASP A 15 -29.05 17.56 -7.20
CA ASP A 15 -28.19 18.35 -8.05
C ASP A 15 -26.85 18.46 -7.34
N TYR A 16 -25.85 17.78 -7.89
CA TYR A 16 -24.45 18.10 -7.64
C TYR A 16 -24.20 19.48 -8.24
N GLN A 17 -24.63 20.53 -7.54
CA GLN A 17 -23.87 21.77 -7.56
C GLN A 17 -22.53 21.43 -6.92
N THR A 18 -21.62 20.98 -7.79
CA THR A 18 -20.20 21.32 -7.66
C THR A 18 -20.17 22.79 -7.22
N PRO A 19 -19.46 23.14 -6.13
CA PRO A 19 -19.26 24.53 -5.79
C PRO A 19 -18.79 25.22 -7.07
N SER A 20 -19.56 26.21 -7.51
CA SER A 20 -19.28 27.04 -8.68
C SER A 20 -17.78 27.13 -8.86
N ALA A 21 -17.28 26.53 -9.95
CA ALA A 21 -15.89 26.58 -10.33
C ALA A 21 -15.59 28.02 -10.75
N ALA A 22 -15.47 28.91 -9.76
CA ALA A 22 -14.77 30.16 -9.91
C ALA A 22 -13.39 29.79 -10.50
N PRO A 23 -12.93 30.49 -11.55
CA PRO A 23 -11.67 30.17 -12.20
C PRO A 23 -10.54 30.43 -11.21
N GLN A 24 -10.16 29.41 -10.44
CA GLN A 24 -9.03 29.48 -9.55
C GLN A 24 -7.80 29.60 -10.44
N ARG A 25 -7.14 30.77 -10.36
CA ARG A 25 -5.90 31.03 -11.09
C ARG A 25 -4.92 29.90 -10.76
N PRO A 26 -4.35 29.20 -11.76
CA PRO A 26 -3.45 28.09 -11.52
C PRO A 26 -2.22 28.62 -10.78
N LEU A 27 -2.11 28.31 -9.50
CA LEU A 27 -0.87 28.57 -8.76
C LEU A 27 0.22 27.70 -9.39
N LYS A 28 1.37 28.28 -9.70
CA LYS A 28 2.54 27.51 -10.14
C LYS A 28 2.89 26.48 -9.07
N ARG A 29 3.34 25.29 -9.49
CA ARG A 29 3.96 24.32 -8.58
C ARG A 29 5.21 24.93 -7.98
N THR A 30 5.13 25.27 -6.70
CA THR A 30 6.27 25.72 -5.90
C THR A 30 6.37 24.80 -4.70
N PHE A 31 7.56 24.59 -4.15
CA PHE A 31 7.80 23.68 -3.02
C PHE A 31 6.94 24.02 -1.77
N GLY A 32 6.52 25.28 -1.61
CA GLY A 32 5.59 25.70 -0.55
C GLY A 32 4.13 25.25 -0.75
N SER A 33 3.73 24.83 -1.95
CA SER A 33 2.35 24.41 -2.23
C SER A 33 2.00 23.02 -1.65
N TYR A 34 3.02 22.19 -1.38
CA TYR A 34 2.88 20.90 -0.70
C TYR A 34 2.44 21.04 0.78
N PHE A 35 2.73 22.17 1.42
CA PHE A 35 2.39 22.45 2.83
C PHE A 35 1.15 23.34 3.00
N ASN A 36 0.33 23.51 1.97
CA ASN A 36 -0.86 24.33 2.07
C ASN A 36 -1.87 23.74 3.07
N ARG A 37 -2.19 24.50 4.13
CA ARG A 37 -3.17 24.13 5.16
C ARG A 37 -4.54 23.75 4.58
N MET A 38 -4.94 24.36 3.46
CA MET A 38 -6.21 24.06 2.80
C MET A 38 -6.24 22.65 2.18
N LEU A 39 -5.11 22.19 1.65
CA LEU A 39 -4.97 20.86 1.03
C LEU A 39 -4.93 19.76 2.09
N TRP A 40 -4.32 20.04 3.25
CA TRP A 40 -4.35 19.15 4.42
C TRP A 40 -5.73 19.07 5.06
N ARG A 41 -6.46 20.19 5.16
CA ARG A 41 -7.84 20.20 5.65
C ARG A 41 -8.77 19.40 4.74
N SER A 42 -8.65 19.57 3.42
CA SER A 42 -9.44 18.78 2.48
C SER A 42 -9.07 17.30 2.54
N LEU A 43 -7.78 16.94 2.62
CA LEU A 43 -7.36 15.55 2.81
C LEU A 43 -7.98 14.93 4.06
N MET A 44 -7.96 15.64 5.19
CA MET A 44 -8.50 15.12 6.46
C MET A 44 -10.02 15.01 6.45
N GLN A 45 -10.73 15.97 5.83
CA GLN A 45 -12.19 15.90 5.64
C GLN A 45 -12.60 14.76 4.71
N TYR A 46 -11.85 14.53 3.63
CA TYR A 46 -12.06 13.37 2.77
C TYR A 46 -11.72 12.05 3.47
N ALA A 47 -10.68 12.04 4.33
CA ALA A 47 -10.27 10.88 5.11
C ALA A 47 -11.41 10.39 6.02
N THR A 48 -12.09 11.32 6.69
CA THR A 48 -13.22 11.03 7.58
C THR A 48 -14.48 10.65 6.81
N GLN A 49 -14.83 11.38 5.75
CA GLN A 49 -16.07 11.16 4.99
C GLN A 49 -16.11 9.79 4.27
N HIS A 50 -14.96 9.31 3.77
CA HIS A 50 -14.91 8.05 3.02
C HIS A 50 -14.45 6.84 3.84
N HIS A 51 -14.52 6.93 5.18
CA HIS A 51 -14.22 5.82 6.08
C HIS A 51 -12.83 5.20 5.83
N TYR A 52 -11.83 6.00 5.44
CA TYR A 52 -10.48 5.48 5.17
C TYR A 52 -9.86 4.84 6.40
N TRP A 53 -10.17 5.35 7.58
CA TRP A 53 -9.78 4.76 8.87
C TRP A 53 -10.29 3.32 9.01
N MET A 54 -11.56 3.09 8.69
CA MET A 54 -12.16 1.76 8.77
C MET A 54 -11.58 0.81 7.72
N ARG A 55 -11.36 1.29 6.49
CA ARG A 55 -10.72 0.51 5.42
C ARG A 55 -9.27 0.17 5.74
N ALA A 56 -8.52 1.12 6.31
CA ALA A 56 -7.15 0.91 6.77
C ALA A 56 -7.08 -0.12 7.89
N ALA A 57 -8.02 -0.06 8.85
CA ALA A 57 -8.12 -1.07 9.91
C ALA A 57 -8.37 -2.47 9.35
N ALA A 58 -9.33 -2.62 8.41
CA ALA A 58 -9.62 -3.92 7.80
C ALA A 58 -8.39 -4.53 7.09
N ILE A 59 -7.65 -3.72 6.33
CA ILE A 59 -6.41 -4.15 5.68
C ILE A 59 -5.33 -4.51 6.71
N ALA A 60 -5.19 -3.74 7.79
CA ALA A 60 -4.21 -4.00 8.85
C ALA A 60 -4.48 -5.31 9.61
N TYR A 61 -5.76 -5.60 9.93
CA TYR A 61 -6.14 -6.90 10.48
C TYR A 61 -5.81 -8.04 9.52
N GLY A 62 -6.08 -7.85 8.22
CA GLY A 62 -5.68 -8.80 7.19
C GLY A 62 -4.17 -9.08 7.20
N LEU A 63 -3.35 -8.02 7.29
CA LEU A 63 -1.88 -8.14 7.37
C LEU A 63 -1.42 -8.88 8.63
N LEU A 64 -2.06 -8.64 9.78
CA LEU A 64 -1.75 -9.36 11.01
C LEU A 64 -1.99 -10.87 10.86
N PHE A 65 -3.15 -11.27 10.32
CA PHE A 65 -3.46 -12.69 10.07
C PHE A 65 -2.54 -13.29 9.01
N PHE A 66 -2.21 -12.54 7.96
CA PHE A 66 -1.23 -12.95 6.95
C PHE A 66 0.13 -13.26 7.59
N LEU A 67 0.64 -12.37 8.47
CA LEU A 67 1.91 -12.59 9.16
C LEU A 67 1.86 -13.82 10.06
N LEU A 68 0.77 -14.02 10.81
CA LEU A 68 0.60 -15.19 11.66
C LEU A 68 0.59 -16.50 10.86
N LEU A 69 -0.19 -16.54 9.77
CA LEU A 69 -0.26 -17.70 8.89
C LEU A 69 1.07 -17.96 8.17
N SER A 70 1.76 -16.90 7.76
CA SER A 70 3.10 -17.01 7.17
C SER A 70 4.13 -17.53 8.18
N ALA A 71 4.03 -17.16 9.44
CA ALA A 71 4.90 -17.68 10.50
C ALA A 71 4.64 -19.17 10.75
N LEU A 72 3.37 -19.60 10.74
CA LEU A 72 3.01 -21.02 10.83
C LEU A 72 3.51 -21.81 9.61
N ALA A 73 3.38 -21.26 8.40
CA ALA A 73 3.92 -21.84 7.19
C ALA A 73 5.44 -22.01 7.27
N LEU A 74 6.14 -20.98 7.77
CA LEU A 74 7.58 -21.01 7.97
C LEU A 74 8.00 -22.08 9.00
N LEU A 75 7.28 -22.18 10.12
CA LEU A 75 7.51 -23.21 11.14
C LEU A 75 7.32 -24.61 10.56
N ALA A 76 6.24 -24.84 9.81
CA ALA A 76 5.95 -26.12 9.17
C ALA A 76 7.02 -26.47 8.13
N ALA A 77 7.46 -25.51 7.32
CA ALA A 77 8.53 -25.70 6.34
C ALA A 77 9.87 -26.03 7.01
N ALA A 78 10.25 -25.31 8.07
CA ALA A 78 11.47 -25.57 8.85
C ALA A 78 11.44 -26.91 9.56
N SER A 79 10.26 -27.37 9.97
CA SER A 79 10.09 -28.69 10.57
C SER A 79 10.19 -29.85 9.56
N LEU A 80 10.03 -29.59 8.26
CA LEU A 80 10.01 -30.62 7.21
C LEU A 80 11.40 -30.94 6.66
N SER A 81 12.28 -29.94 6.51
CA SER A 81 13.62 -30.15 5.96
C SER A 81 14.72 -29.53 6.83
N PRO A 82 15.78 -30.30 7.17
CA PRO A 82 16.89 -29.81 7.97
C PRO A 82 17.66 -28.69 7.24
N GLU A 83 17.82 -28.77 5.92
CA GLU A 83 18.45 -27.72 5.11
C GLU A 83 17.73 -26.37 5.25
N PHE A 84 16.39 -26.39 5.26
CA PHE A 84 15.62 -25.16 5.41
C PHE A 84 15.62 -24.67 6.86
N GLN A 85 15.64 -25.59 7.84
CA GLN A 85 15.86 -25.24 9.24
C GLN A 85 17.18 -24.49 9.40
N ASP A 86 18.28 -25.00 8.86
CA ASP A 86 19.60 -24.35 8.96
C ASP A 86 19.60 -22.96 8.33
N LEU A 87 18.94 -22.78 7.18
CA LEU A 87 18.79 -21.47 6.54
C LEU A 87 18.01 -20.49 7.43
N VAL A 88 16.89 -20.93 8.01
CA VAL A 88 16.08 -20.11 8.92
C VAL A 88 16.88 -19.76 10.17
N MET A 89 17.58 -20.74 10.75
CA MET A 89 18.39 -20.56 11.95
C MET A 89 19.59 -19.64 11.72
N ALA A 90 20.26 -19.73 10.57
CA ALA A 90 21.31 -18.79 10.17
C ALA A 90 20.78 -17.35 10.09
N GLY A 91 19.57 -17.17 9.53
CA GLY A 91 18.88 -15.89 9.53
C GLY A 91 18.60 -15.39 10.95
N PHE A 92 17.99 -16.20 11.82
CA PHE A 92 17.72 -15.80 13.20
C PHE A 92 18.99 -15.50 14.00
N ASN A 93 20.07 -16.24 13.80
CA ASN A 93 21.34 -16.01 14.48
C ASN A 93 21.93 -14.64 14.16
N GLN A 94 21.77 -14.18 12.92
CA GLN A 94 22.26 -12.87 12.49
C GLN A 94 21.49 -11.70 13.14
N TRP A 95 20.17 -11.85 13.34
CA TRP A 95 19.29 -10.72 13.64
C TRP A 95 18.74 -10.72 15.07
N SER A 96 18.50 -11.91 15.63
CA SER A 96 17.97 -12.08 16.98
C SER A 96 18.57 -13.33 17.63
N PRO A 97 19.85 -13.29 18.04
CA PRO A 97 20.50 -14.41 18.72
C PRO A 97 19.73 -14.86 19.97
N ARG A 98 19.07 -13.90 20.65
CA ARG A 98 18.30 -14.14 21.87
C ARG A 98 17.07 -15.03 21.65
N SER A 99 16.44 -14.98 20.47
CA SER A 99 15.27 -15.82 20.17
C SER A 99 15.65 -17.17 19.55
N LEU A 100 16.94 -17.41 19.30
CA LEU A 100 17.41 -18.58 18.57
C LEU A 100 17.07 -19.88 19.30
N GLU A 101 17.27 -19.92 20.61
CA GLU A 101 16.94 -21.10 21.42
C GLU A 101 15.43 -21.37 21.46
N THR A 102 14.61 -20.32 21.55
CA THR A 102 13.15 -20.47 21.56
C THR A 102 12.65 -21.00 20.22
N VAL A 103 13.16 -20.46 19.11
CA VAL A 103 12.77 -20.87 17.76
C VAL A 103 13.25 -22.30 17.45
N SER A 104 14.49 -22.66 17.80
CA SER A 104 14.97 -24.04 17.62
C SER A 104 14.16 -25.04 18.43
N ARG A 105 13.81 -24.71 19.68
CA ARG A 105 12.96 -25.55 20.52
C ARG A 105 11.59 -25.77 19.88
N LEU A 106 10.95 -24.71 19.38
CA LEU A 106 9.65 -24.84 18.71
C LEU A 106 9.71 -25.68 17.43
N ILE A 107 10.75 -25.51 16.60
CA ILE A 107 10.93 -26.29 15.37
C ILE A 107 11.17 -27.76 15.70
N THR A 108 12.07 -28.05 16.64
CA THR A 108 12.40 -29.42 17.07
C THR A 108 11.20 -30.12 17.72
N GLN A 109 10.49 -29.46 18.64
CA GLN A 109 9.25 -29.99 19.22
C GLN A 109 8.21 -30.32 18.15
N THR A 110 7.99 -29.42 17.19
CA THR A 110 7.08 -29.66 16.08
C THR A 110 7.56 -30.83 15.21
N ALA A 111 8.87 -30.98 14.99
CA ALA A 111 9.43 -32.05 14.18
C ALA A 111 9.32 -33.43 14.85
N THR A 112 9.44 -33.49 16.19
CA THR A 112 9.42 -34.74 16.96
C THR A 112 8.02 -35.18 17.37
N GLU A 113 7.16 -34.24 17.77
CA GLU A 113 5.83 -34.56 18.30
C GLU A 113 4.79 -34.77 17.19
N TRP A 114 4.99 -34.16 16.00
CA TRP A 114 3.98 -34.18 14.94
C TRP A 114 4.35 -35.12 13.80
N GLN A 115 3.39 -35.95 13.41
CA GLN A 115 3.55 -36.84 12.26
C GLN A 115 3.86 -36.04 10.98
N PRO A 116 4.69 -36.58 10.07
CA PRO A 116 5.04 -35.89 8.81
C PRO A 116 3.83 -35.43 7.99
N SER A 117 2.75 -36.22 7.96
CA SER A 117 1.50 -35.90 7.26
C SER A 117 0.85 -34.61 7.77
N HIS A 118 0.83 -34.42 9.10
CA HIS A 118 0.27 -33.23 9.74
C HIS A 118 1.13 -31.99 9.46
N ARG A 119 2.45 -32.13 9.38
CA ARG A 119 3.37 -31.03 9.03
C ARG A 119 3.17 -30.54 7.59
N TRP A 120 3.03 -31.46 6.63
CA TRP A 120 2.70 -31.12 5.24
C TRP A 120 1.33 -30.44 5.10
N LEU A 121 0.34 -30.93 5.84
CA LEU A 121 -1.00 -30.35 5.87
C LEU A 121 -0.97 -28.93 6.46
N LEU A 122 -0.28 -28.73 7.58
CA LEU A 122 -0.07 -27.40 8.16
C LEU A 122 0.58 -26.45 7.16
N LEU A 123 1.66 -26.87 6.50
CA LEU A 123 2.37 -26.06 5.50
C LEU A 123 1.43 -25.65 4.36
N SER A 124 0.68 -26.61 3.81
CA SER A 124 -0.20 -26.40 2.67
C SER A 124 -1.36 -25.47 3.00
N ILE A 125 -2.05 -25.71 4.13
CA ILE A 125 -3.19 -24.90 4.56
C ILE A 125 -2.75 -23.49 4.92
N SER A 126 -1.71 -23.34 5.74
CA SER A 126 -1.23 -22.03 6.18
C SER A 126 -0.70 -21.21 5.00
N SER A 127 0.07 -21.80 4.08
CA SER A 127 0.58 -21.13 2.89
C SER A 127 -0.56 -20.74 1.93
N GLY A 128 -1.53 -21.63 1.71
CA GLY A 128 -2.69 -21.34 0.86
C GLY A 128 -3.56 -20.21 1.41
N LEU A 129 -3.82 -20.22 2.72
CA LEU A 129 -4.56 -19.15 3.40
C LEU A 129 -3.78 -17.83 3.41
N ALA A 130 -2.48 -17.86 3.68
CA ALA A 130 -1.61 -16.69 3.64
C ALA A 130 -1.61 -16.07 2.24
N LEU A 131 -1.42 -16.87 1.19
CA LEU A 131 -1.45 -16.39 -0.19
C LEU A 131 -2.82 -15.80 -0.56
N GLY A 132 -3.91 -16.48 -0.19
CA GLY A 132 -5.27 -16.00 -0.40
C GLY A 132 -5.55 -14.66 0.31
N LEU A 133 -5.09 -14.52 1.54
CA LEU A 133 -5.19 -13.27 2.30
C LEU A 133 -4.35 -12.16 1.68
N TRP A 134 -3.11 -12.44 1.28
CA TRP A 134 -2.23 -11.47 0.62
C TRP A 134 -2.90 -10.88 -0.63
N LEU A 135 -3.46 -11.74 -1.49
CA LEU A 135 -4.18 -11.32 -2.69
C LEU A 135 -5.42 -10.47 -2.36
N LYS A 136 -6.20 -10.83 -1.33
CA LYS A 136 -7.35 -10.04 -0.88
C LYS A 136 -6.94 -8.69 -0.30
N ILE A 137 -5.86 -8.65 0.49
CA ILE A 137 -5.30 -7.43 1.07
C ILE A 137 -4.91 -6.47 -0.04
N VAL A 138 -4.09 -6.93 -1.00
CA VAL A 138 -3.64 -6.11 -2.13
C VAL A 138 -4.83 -5.64 -2.97
N GLY A 139 -5.81 -6.51 -3.24
CA GLY A 139 -7.02 -6.16 -3.98
C GLY A 139 -7.88 -5.11 -3.27
N SER A 140 -8.07 -5.24 -1.95
CA SER A 140 -8.85 -4.27 -1.16
C SER A 140 -8.17 -2.91 -1.06
N ALA A 141 -6.84 -2.89 -0.93
CA ALA A 141 -6.06 -1.66 -0.97
C ALA A 141 -6.11 -1.01 -2.36
N GLN A 142 -5.99 -1.80 -3.43
CA GLN A 142 -6.11 -1.34 -4.82
C GLN A 142 -7.49 -0.71 -5.09
N GLN A 143 -8.57 -1.34 -4.63
CA GLN A 143 -9.94 -0.81 -4.77
C GLN A 143 -10.16 0.46 -3.95
N SER A 144 -9.57 0.56 -2.75
CA SER A 144 -9.71 1.73 -1.88
C SER A 144 -9.04 2.98 -2.46
N LEU A 145 -7.99 2.78 -3.27
CA LEU A 145 -7.27 3.85 -3.96
C LEU A 145 -7.94 4.31 -5.26
N GLN A 146 -8.84 3.51 -5.84
CA GLN A 146 -9.55 3.90 -7.06
C GLN A 146 -10.49 5.09 -6.77
N PRO A 147 -10.52 6.12 -7.64
CA PRO A 147 -11.51 7.18 -7.52
C PRO A 147 -12.92 6.60 -7.68
N PRO A 148 -13.93 7.08 -6.93
CA PRO A 148 -15.31 6.68 -7.16
C PRO A 148 -15.66 7.00 -8.61
N ASN A 149 -16.04 5.99 -9.40
CA ASN A 149 -16.53 6.22 -10.76
C ASN A 149 -18.06 6.36 -10.68
N PRO A 150 -18.63 7.57 -10.83
CA PRO A 150 -20.08 7.77 -10.74
C PRO A 150 -20.86 7.19 -11.93
N ARG A 151 -20.19 6.69 -12.98
CA ARG A 151 -20.83 6.28 -14.24
C ARG A 151 -20.90 4.78 -14.51
N GLU A 152 -20.40 3.93 -13.61
CA GLU A 152 -20.45 2.48 -13.81
C GLU A 152 -21.13 1.79 -12.62
N PRO A 153 -22.21 1.00 -12.83
CA PRO A 153 -22.67 0.07 -11.81
C PRO A 153 -21.51 -0.86 -11.47
N ALA A 154 -21.33 -1.14 -10.17
CA ALA A 154 -20.18 -1.84 -9.59
C ALA A 154 -19.63 -2.90 -10.57
N PRO A 155 -18.46 -2.67 -11.19
CA PRO A 155 -18.03 -3.50 -12.30
C PRO A 155 -17.86 -4.92 -11.80
N ALA A 156 -18.48 -5.88 -12.49
CA ALA A 156 -18.16 -7.29 -12.31
C ALA A 156 -16.64 -7.44 -12.40
N ILE A 157 -16.02 -8.07 -11.40
CA ILE A 157 -14.56 -8.14 -11.28
C ILE A 157 -14.00 -8.78 -12.56
N SER A 158 -13.52 -7.96 -13.48
CA SER A 158 -13.03 -8.43 -14.77
C SER A 158 -11.77 -9.28 -14.56
N ILE A 159 -11.55 -10.29 -15.39
CA ILE A 159 -10.34 -11.13 -15.34
C ILE A 159 -9.07 -10.26 -15.39
N ARG A 160 -9.13 -9.14 -16.14
CA ARG A 160 -8.06 -8.14 -16.23
C ARG A 160 -7.79 -7.42 -14.91
N GLN A 161 -8.79 -7.21 -14.05
CA GLN A 161 -8.57 -6.64 -12.70
C GLN A 161 -7.88 -7.66 -11.80
N ARG A 162 -8.32 -8.93 -11.83
CA ARG A 162 -7.70 -10.02 -11.05
C ARG A 162 -6.22 -10.20 -11.42
N LEU A 163 -5.90 -10.24 -12.70
CA LEU A 163 -4.52 -10.31 -13.19
C LEU A 163 -3.67 -9.12 -12.71
N SER A 164 -4.22 -7.91 -12.72
CA SER A 164 -3.49 -6.74 -12.21
C SER A 164 -3.25 -6.80 -10.71
N THR A 165 -4.19 -7.32 -9.93
CA THR A 165 -4.02 -7.51 -8.49
C THR A 165 -2.95 -8.56 -8.20
N VAL A 166 -2.95 -9.68 -8.93
CA VAL A 166 -1.91 -10.73 -8.78
C VAL A 166 -0.54 -10.19 -9.16
N LEU A 167 -0.42 -9.50 -10.29
CA LEU A 167 0.84 -8.88 -10.72
C LEU A 167 1.32 -7.86 -9.69
N LEU A 168 0.41 -7.01 -9.19
CA LEU A 168 0.76 -6.01 -8.18
C LEU A 168 1.16 -6.65 -6.85
N ALA A 169 0.49 -7.72 -6.44
CA ALA A 169 0.81 -8.48 -5.24
C ALA A 169 2.20 -9.14 -5.33
N LEU A 170 2.54 -9.69 -6.50
CA LEU A 170 3.83 -10.31 -6.74
C LEU A 170 4.95 -9.27 -6.79
N VAL A 171 4.76 -8.18 -7.54
CA VAL A 171 5.75 -7.10 -7.64
C VAL A 171 5.96 -6.41 -6.29
N SER A 172 4.89 -6.14 -5.53
CA SER A 172 5.01 -5.55 -4.19
C SER A 172 5.69 -6.50 -3.20
N ALA A 173 5.40 -7.81 -3.24
CA ALA A 173 6.11 -8.79 -2.42
C ALA A 173 7.60 -8.85 -2.77
N LEU A 174 7.95 -8.88 -4.07
CA LEU A 174 9.33 -8.93 -4.53
C LEU A 174 10.10 -7.65 -4.17
N LEU A 175 9.49 -6.48 -4.34
CA LEU A 175 10.07 -5.19 -3.94
C LEU A 175 10.26 -5.10 -2.43
N THR A 176 9.30 -5.62 -1.65
CA THR A 176 9.39 -5.66 -0.19
C THR A 176 10.52 -6.60 0.23
N MET A 177 10.61 -7.79 -0.36
CA MET A 177 11.69 -8.75 -0.14
C MET A 177 13.04 -8.15 -0.54
N LEU A 178 13.13 -7.43 -1.66
CA LEU A 178 14.34 -6.73 -2.09
C LEU A 178 14.71 -5.60 -1.12
N ALA A 179 13.75 -4.81 -0.66
CA ALA A 179 13.99 -3.74 0.32
C ALA A 179 14.53 -4.30 1.63
N TYR A 180 13.92 -5.37 2.14
CA TYR A 180 14.43 -6.10 3.30
C TYR A 180 15.81 -6.69 2.98
N GLY A 181 16.02 -7.38 1.86
CA GLY A 181 17.33 -7.89 1.45
C GLY A 181 18.41 -6.78 1.41
N LEU A 182 18.11 -5.60 0.91
CA LEU A 182 19.06 -4.47 0.85
C LEU A 182 19.32 -3.87 2.22
N VAL A 183 18.30 -3.73 3.07
CA VAL A 183 18.47 -3.23 4.44
C VAL A 183 19.24 -4.21 5.31
N PHE A 184 19.04 -5.51 5.09
CA PHE A 184 19.51 -6.57 5.98
C PHE A 184 20.79 -7.24 5.46
N ILE A 185 20.85 -7.68 4.21
CA ILE A 185 22.00 -8.42 3.63
C ILE A 185 23.14 -7.49 3.22
N ALA A 186 22.83 -6.33 2.64
CA ALA A 186 23.78 -5.73 1.70
C ALA A 186 25.01 -5.04 2.29
N LEU A 187 25.13 -4.74 3.61
CA LEU A 187 26.25 -3.91 4.09
C LEU A 187 26.93 -4.15 5.46
N PRO A 188 26.41 -4.83 6.51
CA PRO A 188 27.09 -4.73 7.81
C PRO A 188 28.30 -5.64 8.02
N THR A 189 28.37 -6.85 7.44
CA THR A 189 29.27 -7.88 8.00
C THR A 189 30.63 -8.03 7.31
N GLY A 190 30.82 -7.46 6.12
CA GLY A 190 32.07 -7.64 5.35
C GLY A 190 33.11 -6.53 5.53
N ILE A 191 32.73 -5.37 6.07
CA ILE A 191 33.61 -4.18 6.10
C ILE A 191 34.18 -3.94 7.51
N GLU A 192 33.52 -4.43 8.55
CA GLU A 192 33.99 -4.29 9.94
C GLU A 192 35.17 -5.23 10.25
N GLY A 193 35.31 -6.36 9.54
CA GLY A 193 36.39 -7.32 9.74
C GLY A 193 37.67 -7.10 8.92
N ALA A 194 37.67 -6.18 7.95
CA ALA A 194 38.74 -6.08 6.94
C ALA A 194 39.56 -4.78 6.98
N ILE A 195 39.37 -3.89 7.97
CA ILE A 195 39.96 -2.55 7.92
C ILE A 195 40.46 -2.08 9.30
N SER A 196 41.40 -2.81 9.89
CA SER A 196 42.38 -2.22 10.79
C SER A 196 43.35 -1.39 9.95
N ASP A 197 43.45 -0.07 10.15
CA ASP A 197 44.67 0.76 9.97
C ASP A 197 44.50 2.18 9.40
N ALA A 198 43.28 2.75 9.29
CA ALA A 198 43.15 4.20 9.00
C ALA A 198 41.92 4.85 9.67
N PRO A 199 42.06 5.57 10.80
CA PRO A 199 40.93 5.99 11.63
C PRO A 199 39.99 7.01 10.96
N ILE A 200 40.51 7.94 10.14
CA ILE A 200 39.69 9.05 9.57
C ILE A 200 38.96 8.61 8.30
N TRP A 201 39.62 7.79 7.46
CA TRP A 201 39.04 7.25 6.23
C TRP A 201 37.98 6.16 6.52
N ASN A 202 38.06 5.51 7.68
CA ASN A 202 37.07 4.54 8.12
C ASN A 202 35.74 5.22 8.50
N THR A 203 35.76 6.26 9.33
CA THR A 203 34.53 6.96 9.75
C THR A 203 33.77 7.57 8.57
N GLY A 204 34.46 8.21 7.63
CA GLY A 204 33.84 8.77 6.42
C GLY A 204 33.18 7.69 5.55
N ARG A 205 33.84 6.55 5.35
CA ARG A 205 33.28 5.41 4.61
C ARG A 205 32.09 4.77 5.32
N HIS A 206 32.14 4.64 6.65
CA HIS A 206 31.01 4.11 7.43
C HIS A 206 29.79 5.03 7.35
N LEU A 207 29.96 6.35 7.51
CA LEU A 207 28.86 7.31 7.37
C LEU A 207 28.29 7.30 5.96
N MET A 208 29.13 7.24 4.93
CA MET A 208 28.68 7.19 3.54
C MET A 208 27.94 5.88 3.22
N ALA A 209 28.45 4.74 3.71
CA ALA A 209 27.78 3.45 3.59
C ALA A 209 26.42 3.42 4.32
N GLN A 210 26.35 4.02 5.51
CA GLN A 210 25.12 4.12 6.28
C GLN A 210 24.11 5.05 5.62
N ALA A 211 24.54 6.22 5.12
CA ALA A 211 23.69 7.15 4.37
C ALA A 211 23.18 6.51 3.08
N LEU A 212 24.04 5.81 2.33
CA LEU A 212 23.66 5.09 1.13
C LEU A 212 22.65 3.97 1.45
N ARG A 213 22.85 3.21 2.53
CA ARG A 213 21.92 2.18 2.99
C ARG A 213 20.53 2.75 3.26
N TRP A 214 20.43 3.82 4.05
CA TRP A 214 19.12 4.42 4.36
C TRP A 214 18.49 5.09 3.15
N SER A 215 19.28 5.76 2.31
CA SER A 215 18.81 6.36 1.06
C SER A 215 18.25 5.29 0.12
N LEU A 216 18.93 4.15 0.00
CA LEU A 216 18.54 3.07 -0.90
C LEU A 216 17.32 2.33 -0.34
N ALA A 217 17.22 2.15 0.98
CA ALA A 217 16.02 1.64 1.64
C ALA A 217 14.78 2.54 1.41
N LEU A 218 14.93 3.85 1.63
CA LEU A 218 13.87 4.83 1.41
C LEU A 218 13.48 4.92 -0.07
N SER A 219 14.46 4.85 -0.98
CA SER A 219 14.23 4.83 -2.43
C SER A 219 13.43 3.60 -2.84
N THR A 220 13.81 2.40 -2.38
CA THR A 220 13.09 1.16 -2.71
C THR A 220 11.66 1.18 -2.15
N MET A 221 11.45 1.68 -0.93
CA MET A 221 10.12 1.85 -0.38
C MET A 221 9.28 2.90 -1.13
N SER A 222 9.89 3.99 -1.57
CA SER A 222 9.21 5.00 -2.39
C SER A 222 8.80 4.43 -3.74
N LEU A 223 9.67 3.62 -4.34
CA LEU A 223 9.39 2.90 -5.57
C LEU A 223 8.27 1.88 -5.39
N MET A 224 8.26 1.14 -4.27
CA MET A 224 7.18 0.22 -3.94
C MET A 224 5.82 0.92 -3.88
N PHE A 225 5.70 2.02 -3.12
CA PHE A 225 4.46 2.79 -3.07
C PHE A 225 4.09 3.39 -4.42
N GLY A 226 5.08 3.83 -5.22
CA GLY A 226 4.85 4.36 -6.57
C GLY A 226 4.27 3.32 -7.52
N VAL A 227 4.82 2.11 -7.52
CA VAL A 227 4.28 0.98 -8.28
C VAL A 227 2.87 0.63 -7.80
N PHE A 228 2.65 0.65 -6.48
CA PHE A 228 1.33 0.40 -5.90
C PHE A 228 0.28 1.40 -6.34
N TYR A 229 0.61 2.69 -6.32
CA TYR A 229 -0.28 3.75 -6.80
C TYR A 229 -0.51 3.66 -8.30
N ARG A 230 0.53 3.41 -9.11
CA ARG A 230 0.37 3.28 -10.56
C ARG A 230 -0.46 2.06 -10.95
N GLY A 231 -0.29 0.93 -10.27
CA GLY A 231 -1.11 -0.27 -10.48
C GLY A 231 -2.57 -0.09 -10.02
N SER A 232 -2.80 0.78 -9.03
CA SER A 232 -4.13 1.05 -8.50
C SER A 232 -4.91 2.08 -9.30
N LEU A 233 -4.24 3.13 -9.77
CA LEU A 233 -4.83 4.23 -10.53
C LEU A 233 -4.89 3.89 -12.03
N ARG A 234 -5.66 2.86 -12.40
CA ARG A 234 -5.77 2.37 -13.78
C ARG A 234 -6.28 3.42 -14.80
N PHE A 235 -7.03 4.41 -14.33
CA PHE A 235 -7.68 5.44 -15.16
C PHE A 235 -7.04 6.82 -15.04
N ALA A 236 -6.06 6.98 -14.14
CA ALA A 236 -5.35 8.23 -14.02
C ALA A 236 -4.29 8.24 -15.12
N ALA A 237 -4.51 9.08 -16.13
CA ALA A 237 -3.65 9.21 -17.31
C ALA A 237 -2.16 9.14 -16.94
N ASN A 238 -1.37 8.52 -17.82
CA ASN A 238 0.06 8.17 -17.74
C ASN A 238 1.02 9.35 -17.40
N SER A 239 0.49 10.52 -17.05
CA SER A 239 1.16 11.79 -16.82
C SER A 239 0.91 12.39 -15.43
N GLN A 240 0.20 11.72 -14.51
CA GLN A 240 0.05 12.22 -13.14
C GLN A 240 1.34 12.00 -12.34
N PRO A 241 1.91 13.03 -11.69
CA PRO A 241 3.07 12.88 -10.83
C PRO A 241 2.66 12.18 -9.54
N ILE A 242 3.14 10.94 -9.40
CA ILE A 242 2.88 10.04 -8.26
C ILE A 242 3.85 10.32 -7.09
N LEU A 243 4.98 10.96 -7.40
CA LEU A 243 6.08 11.30 -6.49
C LEU A 243 5.67 11.96 -5.15
N PRO A 244 4.75 12.94 -5.09
CA PRO A 244 4.45 13.60 -3.81
C PRO A 244 3.72 12.67 -2.83
N GLY A 245 2.88 11.76 -3.33
CA GLY A 245 2.19 10.79 -2.48
C GLY A 245 3.14 9.71 -1.94
N THR A 246 4.08 9.23 -2.77
CA THR A 246 5.04 8.20 -2.33
C THR A 246 6.02 8.74 -1.31
N MET A 247 6.45 10.00 -1.45
CA MET A 247 7.28 10.67 -0.45
C MET A 247 6.55 10.83 0.88
N LEU A 248 5.27 11.19 0.87
CA LEU A 248 4.48 11.27 2.10
C LEU A 248 4.34 9.91 2.78
N ALA A 249 4.00 8.87 2.02
CA ALA A 249 3.82 7.52 2.55
C ALA A 249 5.14 6.95 3.12
N THR A 250 6.27 7.15 2.42
CA THR A 250 7.59 6.73 2.91
C THR A 250 8.01 7.47 4.16
N LEU A 251 7.77 8.79 4.24
CA LEU A 251 8.06 9.57 5.44
C LEU A 251 7.24 9.11 6.64
N MET A 252 5.94 8.85 6.47
CA MET A 252 5.09 8.30 7.53
C MET A 252 5.60 6.93 7.97
N TRP A 253 5.96 6.05 7.03
CA TRP A 253 6.50 4.72 7.34
C TRP A 253 7.85 4.81 8.08
N ALA A 254 8.75 5.70 7.67
CA ALA A 254 10.05 5.88 8.31
C ALA A 254 9.88 6.46 9.73
N ALA A 255 9.03 7.46 9.91
CA ALA A 255 8.73 8.04 11.22
C ALA A 255 8.15 6.99 12.18
N LEU A 256 7.20 6.19 11.70
CA LEU A 256 6.59 5.12 12.48
C LEU A 256 7.60 4.04 12.89
N SER A 257 8.52 3.70 12.00
CA SER A 257 9.60 2.73 12.25
C SER A 257 10.57 3.23 13.33
N VAL A 258 10.91 4.54 13.33
CA VAL A 258 11.74 5.16 14.37
C VAL A 258 10.99 5.18 15.70
N LEU A 259 9.71 5.54 15.72
CA LEU A 259 8.87 5.51 16.92
C LEU A 259 8.83 4.10 17.53
N LEU A 260 8.62 3.08 16.69
CA LEU A 260 8.61 1.69 17.10
C LEU A 260 9.93 1.29 17.75
N LYS A 261 11.06 1.65 17.13
CA LYS A 261 12.40 1.36 17.66
C LYS A 261 12.61 1.99 19.04
N VAL A 262 12.29 3.28 19.19
CA VAL A 262 12.45 3.99 20.47
C VAL A 262 11.57 3.37 21.55
N HIS A 263 10.33 3.06 21.20
CA HIS A 263 9.38 2.46 22.14
C HIS A 263 9.86 1.09 22.63
N VAL A 264 10.22 0.18 21.71
CA VAL A 264 10.70 -1.17 22.05
C VAL A 264 12.02 -1.14 22.81
N SER A 265 12.91 -0.18 22.51
CA SER A 265 14.20 -0.05 23.21
C SER A 265 14.08 0.37 24.68
N SER A 266 12.97 1.01 25.04
CA SER A 266 12.73 1.54 26.39
C SER A 266 11.96 0.55 27.27
N TRP A 267 11.66 -0.66 26.78
CA TRP A 267 10.82 -1.62 27.48
C TRP A 267 11.51 -2.21 28.72
N PRO A 268 10.91 -2.03 29.92
CA PRO A 268 11.34 -2.75 31.12
C PRO A 268 11.07 -4.26 30.97
N ASN A 269 11.84 -5.08 31.71
CA ASN A 269 11.59 -6.51 31.85
C ASN A 269 10.27 -6.76 32.59
N HIS A 270 9.17 -6.77 31.85
CA HIS A 270 7.84 -7.11 32.36
C HIS A 270 7.59 -8.62 32.26
N HIS A 271 6.59 -9.09 33.03
CA HIS A 271 6.08 -10.45 32.91
C HIS A 271 5.66 -10.78 31.46
N TRP A 272 5.90 -12.02 31.03
CA TRP A 272 5.79 -12.46 29.63
C TRP A 272 4.42 -12.16 29.00
N LEU A 273 3.33 -12.27 29.77
CA LEU A 273 1.97 -12.03 29.29
C LEU A 273 1.78 -10.57 28.81
N TYR A 274 2.29 -9.61 29.58
CA TYR A 274 2.22 -8.19 29.21
C TYR A 274 3.07 -7.87 27.99
N SER A 275 4.22 -8.55 27.84
CA SER A 275 5.09 -8.40 26.69
C SER A 275 4.43 -8.89 25.40
N VAL A 276 3.78 -10.05 25.43
CA VAL A 276 3.08 -10.60 24.26
C VAL A 276 1.93 -9.69 23.81
N ILE A 277 1.05 -9.29 24.75
CA ILE A 277 -0.09 -8.42 24.44
C ILE A 277 0.41 -7.09 23.86
N SER A 278 1.39 -6.47 24.50
CA SER A 278 1.94 -5.19 24.04
C SER A 278 2.60 -5.30 22.66
N THR A 279 3.32 -6.40 22.39
CA THR A 279 3.95 -6.66 21.09
C THR A 279 2.90 -6.80 19.99
N VAL A 280 1.84 -7.57 20.22
CA VAL A 280 0.75 -7.76 19.25
C VAL A 280 0.00 -6.44 19.02
N THR A 281 -0.31 -5.69 20.08
CA THR A 281 -0.97 -4.38 19.97
C THR A 281 -0.12 -3.39 19.19
N LEU A 282 1.18 -3.30 19.49
CA LEU A 282 2.10 -2.38 18.82
C LEU A 282 2.35 -2.77 17.36
N LEU A 283 2.44 -4.08 17.08
CA LEU A 283 2.50 -4.60 15.72
C LEU A 283 1.24 -4.20 14.94
N LEU A 284 0.05 -4.41 15.49
CA LEU A 284 -1.21 -4.05 14.85
C LEU A 284 -1.32 -2.54 14.63
N LEU A 285 -0.94 -1.72 15.63
CA LEU A 285 -0.93 -0.27 15.52
C LEU A 285 0.01 0.20 14.40
N THR A 286 1.18 -0.43 14.29
CA THR A 286 2.17 -0.12 13.25
C THR A 286 1.64 -0.47 11.86
N LEU A 287 1.00 -1.64 11.71
CA LEU A 287 0.36 -2.04 10.45
C LEU A 287 -0.80 -1.11 10.08
N TYR A 288 -1.59 -0.68 11.07
CA TYR A 288 -2.68 0.27 10.89
C TYR A 288 -2.19 1.64 10.40
N CYS A 289 -1.22 2.23 11.10
CA CYS A 289 -0.65 3.51 10.72
C CYS A 289 0.02 3.46 9.34
N SER A 290 0.71 2.36 9.01
CA SER A 290 1.33 2.16 7.69
C SER A 290 0.29 2.12 6.56
N THR A 291 -0.79 1.36 6.78
CA THR A 291 -1.88 1.27 5.80
C THR A 291 -2.62 2.60 5.63
N CYS A 292 -2.83 3.31 6.74
CA CYS A 292 -3.39 4.65 6.71
C CYS A 292 -2.51 5.60 5.89
N GLY A 293 -1.20 5.61 6.13
CA GLY A 293 -0.23 6.38 5.35
C GLY A 293 -0.27 6.04 3.86
N LEU A 294 -0.41 4.76 3.50
CA LEU A 294 -0.56 4.32 2.12
C LEU A 294 -1.82 4.90 1.46
N LEU A 295 -2.98 4.85 2.13
CA LEU A 295 -4.24 5.39 1.59
C LEU A 295 -4.23 6.92 1.50
N LEU A 296 -3.70 7.59 2.52
CA LEU A 296 -3.56 9.04 2.56
C LEU A 296 -2.60 9.54 1.47
N GLY A 297 -1.45 8.90 1.29
CA GLY A 297 -0.48 9.26 0.25
C GLY A 297 -1.06 9.15 -1.17
N GLY A 298 -1.87 8.13 -1.43
CA GLY A 298 -2.53 7.98 -2.73
C GLY A 298 -3.54 9.10 -3.01
N ARG A 299 -4.32 9.51 -2.00
CA ARG A 299 -5.26 10.63 -2.13
C ARG A 299 -4.57 11.98 -2.19
N PHE A 300 -3.48 12.16 -1.46
CA PHE A 300 -2.66 13.36 -1.54
C PHE A 300 -2.12 13.56 -2.97
N SER A 301 -1.64 12.49 -3.61
CA SER A 301 -1.20 12.53 -5.01
C SER A 301 -2.31 12.99 -5.96
N LEU A 302 -3.54 12.50 -5.76
CA LEU A 302 -4.69 12.89 -6.56
C LEU A 302 -5.11 14.34 -6.34
N LEU A 303 -5.22 14.78 -5.07
CA LEU A 303 -5.60 16.15 -4.71
C LEU A 303 -4.59 17.17 -5.25
N MET A 304 -3.31 16.82 -5.21
CA MET A 304 -2.25 17.65 -5.79
C MET A 304 -2.43 17.83 -7.30
N ASN A 305 -2.79 16.77 -8.03
CA ASN A 305 -3.02 16.86 -9.46
C ASN A 305 -4.26 17.72 -9.81
N VAL A 306 -5.29 17.72 -8.94
CA VAL A 306 -6.48 18.58 -9.12
C VAL A 306 -6.17 20.05 -8.87
N HIS A 307 -5.43 20.38 -7.81
CA HIS A 307 -5.12 21.77 -7.45
C HIS A 307 -3.97 22.36 -8.27
N PHE A 308 -3.05 21.52 -8.74
CA PHE A 308 -1.87 21.90 -9.51
C PHE A 308 -1.74 21.00 -10.76
N PRO A 309 -2.64 21.14 -11.74
CA PRO A 309 -2.57 20.39 -12.98
C PRO A 309 -1.26 20.72 -13.70
N ASP A 310 -0.51 19.69 -14.11
CA ASP A 310 0.68 19.89 -14.93
C ASP A 310 0.32 20.53 -16.26
N LEU A 311 1.14 21.45 -16.76
CA LEU A 311 0.96 22.03 -18.10
C LEU A 311 0.93 20.95 -19.21
N ARG A 312 1.50 19.77 -18.94
CA ARG A 312 1.53 18.60 -19.83
C ARG A 312 0.20 17.83 -19.89
N SER A 313 -0.72 18.00 -18.94
CA SER A 313 -2.08 17.42 -19.03
C SER A 313 -3.02 18.26 -19.90
N ARG A 314 -2.66 19.52 -20.18
CA ARG A 314 -3.43 20.42 -21.06
C ARG A 314 -3.37 20.00 -22.54
N SER A 315 -2.30 19.35 -22.99
CA SER A 315 -2.17 18.92 -24.39
C SER A 315 -3.03 17.69 -24.75
N GLN A 316 -3.60 17.00 -23.76
CA GLN A 316 -4.52 15.86 -24.00
C GLN A 316 -5.99 16.23 -23.84
N THR A 317 -6.31 17.42 -23.34
CA THR A 317 -7.68 17.95 -23.29
C THR A 317 -7.78 19.08 -24.30
N VAL A 318 -8.23 18.75 -25.51
CA VAL A 318 -8.78 19.58 -26.61
C VAL A 318 -8.18 19.13 -27.94
N ALA A 319 -8.70 18.02 -28.47
CA ALA A 319 -9.23 18.05 -29.82
C ALA A 319 -10.75 18.06 -29.64
N ILE A 320 -11.31 19.24 -29.38
CA ILE A 320 -12.73 19.45 -29.58
C ILE A 320 -12.90 19.27 -31.10
N PRO A 321 -13.62 18.24 -31.60
CA PRO A 321 -13.95 18.21 -33.02
C PRO A 321 -14.65 19.53 -33.34
N PRO A 322 -14.34 20.18 -34.47
CA PRO A 322 -14.99 21.43 -34.84
C PRO A 322 -16.51 21.24 -34.69
N PRO A 323 -17.23 22.26 -34.20
CA PRO A 323 -18.69 22.17 -34.09
C PRO A 323 -19.22 21.66 -35.43
N PRO A 324 -20.17 20.70 -35.43
CA PRO A 324 -20.72 20.18 -36.67
C PRO A 324 -21.12 21.37 -37.54
N SER A 325 -20.56 21.45 -38.75
CA SER A 325 -20.96 22.48 -39.71
C SER A 325 -22.48 22.39 -39.89
N PHE A 326 -23.14 23.53 -39.94
CA PHE A 326 -24.60 23.66 -40.07
C PHE A 326 -25.21 22.90 -41.26
N GLU A 327 -24.38 22.34 -42.14
CA GLU A 327 -24.78 21.54 -43.30
C GLU A 327 -25.39 20.17 -42.91
N SER A 328 -25.18 19.67 -41.69
CA SER A 328 -25.77 18.39 -41.27
C SER A 328 -27.22 18.48 -40.76
N PHE A 329 -27.82 19.68 -40.75
CA PHE A 329 -29.25 19.90 -40.44
C PHE A 329 -30.07 20.13 -41.71
N THR A 330 -29.91 19.30 -42.73
CA THR A 330 -30.91 19.22 -43.80
C THR A 330 -32.00 18.25 -43.37
N ILE A 331 -33.15 18.81 -42.98
CA ILE A 331 -34.38 18.07 -42.73
C ILE A 331 -34.78 17.42 -44.05
N HIS A 332 -34.72 16.09 -44.15
CA HIS A 332 -35.39 15.36 -45.21
C HIS A 332 -36.90 15.55 -45.03
N ARG A 333 -37.45 16.54 -45.75
CA ARG A 333 -38.88 16.73 -45.90
C ARG A 333 -39.38 15.55 -46.74
N GLY A 334 -39.94 14.54 -46.06
CA GLY A 334 -40.61 13.41 -46.70
C GLY A 334 -41.63 13.95 -47.70
N SER A 335 -41.35 13.73 -48.98
CA SER A 335 -42.28 14.03 -50.05
C SER A 335 -43.38 12.98 -50.02
N ASP A 336 -44.54 13.40 -49.52
CA ASP A 336 -45.83 12.80 -49.86
C ASP A 336 -45.93 12.67 -51.38
N LYS A 337 -46.01 11.43 -51.87
CA LYS A 337 -46.63 11.14 -53.15
C LYS A 337 -47.55 9.92 -52.99
N ARG A 338 -48.84 10.26 -53.04
CA ARG A 338 -49.97 9.38 -53.38
C ARG A 338 -49.59 8.42 -54.50
N LEU A 339 -49.97 7.15 -54.35
CA LEU A 339 -50.93 6.45 -55.19
C LEU A 339 -51.40 5.18 -54.48
#